data_AF-A0A9E3I1H4-F1
#
_entry.id   AF-A0A9E3I1H4-F1
#
_cell.length_a   1.000
_cell.length_b   1.000
_cell.length_c   1.000
_cell.angle_alpha   90.00
_cell.angle_beta   90.00
_cell.angle_gamma   90.00
#
_symmetry.space_group_name_H-M   'P 1'
#
loop_
_entity.id
_entity.type
_entity.pdbx_description
1 polymer ?
#
loop_
_entity_poly.entity_id
_entity_poly.type
_entity_poly.pdbx_seq_one_letter_code
_entity_poly.pdbx_strand_id
1 'polypeptide(L)'
;MMGETKKILKKLVCVGIVILALSECAGGTTTMTTTYEFLPNPNALRTSGGIDGQGFGTFSIEGQFRLSVDFDAGIASFEQVDATLSEEIPYYDYDQGDLSFTQSLSVLFSMTELESTYVSDTTIDFVLERNIPSFPGADIYLGLTFIDDSVHLIGHFGMPMADGYWYSLDAVAVPEPATLILFLVGLPIVNYINRRRRD
;
A
#
# COMPACT_ATOMS: atom_id res chain seq x y z
N MET A 1 -3.73 39.97 2.27
CA MET A 1 -2.64 39.75 1.28
C MET A 1 -1.65 38.67 1.74
N MET A 2 -2.13 37.58 2.38
CA MET A 2 -1.28 36.60 3.09
C MET A 2 -1.59 35.14 2.70
N GLY A 3 -2.31 34.95 1.58
CA GLY A 3 -2.74 33.63 1.07
C GLY A 3 -1.89 33.09 -0.07
N GLU A 4 -1.21 33.95 -0.83
CA GLU A 4 -0.45 33.53 -2.01
C GLU A 4 0.94 32.96 -1.67
N THR A 5 1.58 33.46 -0.62
CA THR A 5 2.90 33.00 -0.18
C THR A 5 2.89 31.56 0.36
N LYS A 6 1.78 31.10 0.97
CA LYS A 6 1.63 29.69 1.39
C LYS A 6 1.46 28.73 0.21
N LYS A 7 0.85 29.19 -0.88
CA LYS A 7 0.63 28.39 -2.10
C LYS A 7 1.94 28.18 -2.88
N ILE A 8 2.81 29.19 -2.87
CA ILE A 8 4.13 29.14 -3.51
C ILE A 8 5.11 28.27 -2.70
N LEU A 9 5.02 28.30 -1.36
CA LEU A 9 5.85 27.44 -0.49
C LEU A 9 5.52 25.95 -0.63
N LYS A 10 4.23 25.58 -0.77
CA LYS A 10 3.83 24.19 -1.06
C LYS A 10 4.37 23.70 -2.42
N LYS A 11 4.29 24.54 -3.46
CA LYS A 11 4.84 24.20 -4.78
C LYS A 11 6.36 24.02 -4.78
N LEU A 12 7.08 24.76 -3.93
CA LEU A 12 8.55 24.65 -3.81
C LEU A 12 8.99 23.38 -3.07
N VAL A 13 8.17 22.83 -2.18
CA VAL A 13 8.42 21.55 -1.51
C VAL A 13 8.14 20.37 -2.44
N CYS A 14 7.04 20.42 -3.22
CA CYS A 14 6.73 19.37 -4.22
C CYS A 14 7.82 19.27 -5.31
N VAL A 15 8.43 20.38 -5.70
CA VAL A 15 9.52 20.39 -6.71
C VAL A 15 10.87 19.99 -6.09
N GLY A 16 11.08 20.18 -4.79
CA GLY A 16 12.31 19.80 -4.10
C GLY A 16 12.51 18.29 -3.97
N ILE A 17 11.44 17.51 -3.85
CA ILE A 17 11.50 16.03 -3.84
C ILE A 17 11.82 15.49 -5.24
N VAL A 18 11.40 16.18 -6.31
CA VAL A 18 11.65 15.76 -7.70
C VAL A 18 13.09 16.04 -8.16
N ILE A 19 13.82 17.01 -7.57
CA ILE A 19 15.14 17.45 -8.09
C ILE A 19 16.33 16.79 -7.38
N LEU A 20 16.17 16.18 -6.20
CA LEU A 20 17.27 15.46 -5.54
C LEU A 20 17.56 14.06 -6.13
N ALA A 21 16.88 13.66 -7.20
CA ALA A 21 17.06 12.39 -7.90
C ALA A 21 18.03 12.44 -9.10
N LEU A 22 18.64 13.58 -9.43
CA LEU A 22 19.57 13.69 -10.56
C LEU A 22 21.02 13.88 -10.12
N SER A 23 21.56 12.90 -9.38
CA SER A 23 23.00 12.71 -9.36
C SER A 23 23.37 11.30 -8.92
N GLU A 24 23.13 10.31 -9.78
CA GLU A 24 24.01 9.15 -9.84
C GLU A 24 24.04 8.58 -11.28
N CYS A 25 25.21 8.71 -11.91
CA CYS A 25 25.55 7.97 -13.12
C CYS A 25 25.74 6.50 -12.77
N ALA A 26 24.70 5.69 -12.96
CA ALA A 26 24.77 4.26 -13.23
C ALA A 26 23.37 3.85 -13.69
N GLY A 27 23.25 2.95 -14.66
CA GLY A 27 21.97 2.36 -15.07
C GLY A 27 21.41 1.44 -13.98
N GLY A 28 21.10 1.99 -12.81
CA GLY A 28 20.37 1.33 -11.74
C GLY A 28 18.89 1.45 -12.03
N THR A 29 18.20 0.32 -12.09
CA THR A 29 16.74 0.25 -12.05
C THR A 29 16.24 1.04 -10.85
N THR A 30 15.36 2.00 -11.11
CA THR A 30 14.88 2.93 -10.07
C THR A 30 13.75 2.28 -9.29
N THR A 31 14.04 1.21 -8.56
CA THR A 31 13.06 0.56 -7.68
C THR A 31 12.84 1.41 -6.44
N MET A 32 11.60 1.86 -6.24
CA MET A 32 11.18 2.62 -5.07
C MET A 32 10.34 1.75 -4.14
N THR A 33 10.82 1.55 -2.91
CA THR A 33 10.08 0.85 -1.86
C THR A 33 9.56 1.85 -0.84
N THR A 34 8.25 1.85 -0.57
CA THR A 34 7.60 2.74 0.40
C THR A 34 6.64 1.96 1.30
N THR A 35 6.69 2.24 2.60
CA THR A 35 5.71 1.75 3.56
C THR A 35 4.56 2.74 3.66
N TYR A 36 3.33 2.24 3.60
CA TYR A 36 2.10 3.01 3.71
C TYR A 36 1.29 2.53 4.91
N GLU A 37 0.78 3.47 5.71
CA GLU A 37 -0.11 3.23 6.84
C GLU A 37 -1.54 3.59 6.45
N PHE A 38 -2.49 2.70 6.72
CA PHE A 38 -3.91 2.92 6.45
C PHE A 38 -4.46 4.02 7.37
N LEU A 39 -5.15 5.02 6.79
CA LEU A 39 -5.82 6.06 7.57
C LEU A 39 -7.05 5.50 8.33
N PRO A 40 -7.32 5.99 9.55
CA PRO A 40 -8.50 5.58 10.29
C PRO A 40 -9.77 6.20 9.67
N ASN A 41 -10.66 5.37 9.12
CA ASN A 41 -11.87 5.76 8.37
C ASN A 41 -11.59 6.72 7.18
N PRO A 42 -12.27 6.56 6.02
CA PRO A 42 -13.36 5.65 5.70
C PRO A 42 -12.91 4.25 5.26
N ASN A 43 -11.66 3.86 5.53
CA ASN A 43 -11.10 2.58 5.11
C ASN A 43 -11.97 1.40 5.52
N ALA A 44 -12.53 0.75 4.52
CA ALA A 44 -13.59 -0.21 4.70
C ALA A 44 -13.38 -1.42 3.80
N LEU A 45 -13.51 -2.59 4.40
CA LEU A 45 -13.83 -3.80 3.69
C LEU A 45 -15.34 -4.03 3.79
N ARG A 46 -16.01 -4.13 2.65
CA ARG A 46 -17.42 -4.48 2.55
C ARG A 46 -17.55 -5.90 2.07
N THR A 47 -18.49 -6.63 2.65
CA THR A 47 -18.73 -8.03 2.30
C THR A 47 -20.17 -8.22 1.86
N SER A 48 -20.36 -9.16 0.95
CA SER A 48 -21.68 -9.59 0.48
C SER A 48 -21.67 -11.07 0.10
N GLY A 49 -22.85 -11.68 0.01
CA GLY A 49 -23.00 -13.12 -0.23
C GLY A 49 -22.81 -13.95 1.04
N GLY A 50 -22.34 -15.19 0.87
CA GLY A 50 -22.18 -16.17 1.94
C GLY A 50 -23.47 -16.93 2.29
N ILE A 51 -23.30 -18.15 2.81
CA ILE A 51 -24.40 -18.97 3.31
C ILE A 51 -24.94 -18.33 4.61
N ASP A 52 -26.24 -18.09 4.66
CA ASP A 52 -26.97 -17.49 5.79
C ASP A 52 -26.56 -16.04 6.18
N GLY A 53 -25.84 -15.33 5.30
CA GLY A 53 -25.44 -13.93 5.54
C GLY A 53 -24.38 -13.73 6.62
N GLN A 54 -23.68 -14.81 7.02
CA GLN A 54 -22.55 -14.72 7.94
C GLN A 54 -21.43 -13.87 7.34
N GLY A 55 -20.83 -12.99 8.14
CA GLY A 55 -19.76 -12.12 7.67
C GLY A 55 -20.20 -10.95 6.80
N PHE A 56 -21.51 -10.68 6.64
CA PHE A 56 -22.03 -9.48 5.96
C PHE A 56 -21.80 -8.22 6.79
N GLY A 57 -21.19 -7.19 6.22
CA GLY A 57 -20.93 -5.97 6.96
C GLY A 57 -19.95 -5.02 6.31
N THR A 58 -19.48 -4.08 7.14
CA THR A 58 -18.42 -3.14 6.81
C THR A 58 -17.42 -3.18 7.95
N PHE A 59 -16.18 -3.51 7.64
CA PHE A 59 -15.11 -3.73 8.61
C PHE A 59 -14.04 -2.67 8.42
N SER A 60 -13.58 -2.05 9.50
CA SER A 60 -12.48 -1.09 9.41
C SER A 60 -11.16 -1.82 9.19
N ILE A 61 -10.22 -1.13 8.56
CA ILE A 61 -8.88 -1.64 8.25
C ILE A 61 -7.86 -0.81 9.01
N GLU A 62 -6.94 -1.48 9.69
CA GLU A 62 -5.82 -0.87 10.41
C GLU A 62 -4.50 -1.55 10.01
N GLY A 63 -3.38 -0.87 10.24
CA GLY A 63 -2.04 -1.37 9.93
C GLY A 63 -1.45 -0.78 8.65
N GLN A 64 -0.56 -1.54 8.02
CA GLN A 64 0.34 -1.01 7.00
C GLN A 64 0.67 -2.03 5.91
N PHE A 65 1.20 -1.54 4.79
CA PHE A 65 1.78 -2.36 3.74
C PHE A 65 3.04 -1.73 3.17
N ARG A 66 3.95 -2.55 2.64
CA ARG A 66 5.16 -2.12 1.93
C ARG A 66 5.02 -2.44 0.45
N LEU A 67 5.04 -1.39 -0.37
CA LEU A 67 4.91 -1.45 -1.82
C LEU A 67 6.27 -1.16 -2.46
N SER A 68 6.65 -1.99 -3.42
CA SER A 68 7.84 -1.83 -4.25
C SER A 68 7.41 -1.57 -5.69
N VAL A 69 7.94 -0.52 -6.32
CA VAL A 69 7.58 -0.10 -7.68
C VAL A 69 8.85 0.13 -8.49
N ASP A 70 8.96 -0.54 -9.63
CA ASP A 70 9.96 -0.29 -10.66
C ASP A 70 9.24 0.25 -11.90
N PHE A 71 9.27 1.57 -12.08
CA PHE A 71 8.62 2.24 -13.20
C PHE A 71 9.27 1.92 -14.54
N ASP A 72 10.58 1.65 -14.56
CA ASP A 72 11.32 1.34 -15.77
C ASP A 72 10.97 -0.06 -16.28
N ALA A 73 10.80 -1.02 -15.36
CA ALA A 73 10.35 -2.36 -15.65
C ALA A 73 8.83 -2.48 -15.84
N GLY A 74 8.06 -1.50 -15.36
CA GLY A 74 6.60 -1.56 -15.32
C GLY A 74 6.10 -2.64 -14.34
N ILE A 75 6.82 -2.85 -13.24
CA ILE A 75 6.53 -3.90 -12.25
C ILE A 75 6.28 -3.26 -10.90
N ALA A 76 5.26 -3.76 -10.18
CA ALA A 76 5.04 -3.44 -8.79
C ALA A 76 4.73 -4.71 -7.99
N SER A 77 4.99 -4.68 -6.68
CA SER A 77 4.68 -5.80 -5.79
C SER A 77 4.47 -5.34 -4.35
N PHE A 78 3.60 -6.05 -3.63
CA PHE A 78 3.51 -5.95 -2.18
C PHE A 78 4.59 -6.85 -1.57
N GLU A 79 5.58 -6.24 -0.92
CA GLU A 79 6.64 -7.00 -0.24
C GLU A 79 6.18 -7.52 1.12
N GLN A 80 5.30 -6.78 1.78
CA GLN A 80 4.78 -7.10 3.11
C GLN A 80 3.43 -6.39 3.31
N VAL A 81 2.48 -7.09 3.92
CA VAL A 81 1.19 -6.51 4.33
C VAL A 81 0.92 -6.95 5.76
N ASP A 82 0.96 -5.99 6.68
CA ASP A 82 0.63 -6.17 8.09
C ASP A 82 -0.59 -5.30 8.39
N ALA A 83 -1.73 -5.72 7.83
CA ALA A 83 -2.99 -5.00 7.93
C ALA A 83 -4.11 -5.95 8.35
N THR A 84 -4.91 -5.50 9.31
CA THR A 84 -5.97 -6.28 9.95
C THR A 84 -7.33 -5.62 9.82
N LEU A 85 -8.36 -6.46 9.81
CA LEU A 85 -9.76 -6.07 9.89
C LEU A 85 -10.18 -5.96 11.36
N SER A 86 -11.22 -5.16 11.62
CA SER A 86 -11.80 -5.01 12.96
C SER A 86 -12.36 -6.30 13.56
N GLU A 87 -12.75 -7.25 12.71
CA GLU A 87 -13.35 -8.53 13.11
C GLU A 87 -12.86 -9.65 12.18
N GLU A 88 -12.87 -10.90 12.67
CA GLU A 88 -12.64 -12.06 11.82
C GLU A 88 -13.80 -12.24 10.84
N ILE A 89 -13.48 -12.39 9.56
CA ILE A 89 -14.48 -12.68 8.53
C ILE A 89 -14.30 -14.09 7.99
N PRO A 90 -15.40 -14.77 7.63
CA PRO A 90 -15.32 -16.08 6.99
C PRO A 90 -14.76 -15.95 5.58
N TYR A 91 -14.05 -16.97 5.11
CA TYR A 91 -13.74 -17.24 3.71
C TYR A 91 -13.63 -18.76 3.50
N TYR A 92 -13.83 -19.25 2.28
CA TYR A 92 -13.68 -20.68 1.99
C TYR A 92 -12.24 -20.96 1.55
N ASP A 93 -11.52 -21.76 2.34
CA ASP A 93 -10.17 -22.23 1.99
C ASP A 93 -10.30 -23.58 1.29
N TYR A 94 -10.03 -23.58 -0.02
CA TYR A 94 -10.14 -24.78 -0.84
C TYR A 94 -9.00 -25.77 -0.64
N ASP A 95 -7.86 -25.35 -0.07
CA ASP A 95 -6.76 -26.26 0.25
C ASP A 95 -7.13 -27.15 1.44
N GLN A 96 -7.81 -26.56 2.43
CA GLN A 96 -8.35 -27.29 3.58
C GLN A 96 -9.73 -27.89 3.33
N GLY A 97 -10.46 -27.39 2.33
CA GLY A 97 -11.81 -27.83 1.97
C GLY A 97 -12.88 -27.44 3.00
N ASP A 98 -12.64 -26.38 3.79
CA ASP A 98 -13.53 -25.96 4.87
C ASP A 98 -13.61 -24.42 4.98
N LEU A 99 -14.63 -23.96 5.71
CA LEU A 99 -14.80 -22.57 6.07
C LEU A 99 -13.69 -22.15 7.05
N SER A 100 -12.90 -21.17 6.66
CA SER A 100 -11.84 -20.57 7.46
C SER A 100 -12.20 -19.13 7.84
N PHE A 101 -11.49 -18.57 8.80
CA PHE A 101 -11.67 -17.19 9.27
C PHE A 101 -10.35 -16.44 9.22
N THR A 102 -10.40 -15.16 8.88
CA THR A 102 -9.21 -14.31 8.86
C THR A 102 -9.54 -12.87 9.24
N GLN A 103 -8.58 -12.23 9.91
CA GLN A 103 -8.52 -10.76 10.02
C GLN A 103 -7.47 -10.17 9.07
N SER A 104 -6.62 -10.99 8.44
CA SER A 104 -5.51 -10.50 7.64
C SER A 104 -5.95 -10.12 6.23
N LEU A 105 -5.73 -8.86 5.87
CA LEU A 105 -5.98 -8.38 4.50
C LEU A 105 -5.06 -9.09 3.50
N SER A 106 -3.82 -9.40 3.91
CA SER A 106 -2.85 -10.12 3.08
C SER A 106 -3.33 -11.52 2.72
N VAL A 107 -3.96 -12.22 3.67
CA VAL A 107 -4.50 -13.56 3.45
C VAL A 107 -5.74 -13.49 2.56
N LEU A 108 -6.62 -12.53 2.81
CA LEU A 108 -7.89 -12.42 2.10
C LEU A 108 -7.74 -12.08 0.61
N PHE A 109 -6.80 -11.19 0.27
CA PHE A 109 -6.54 -10.76 -1.11
C PHE A 109 -5.27 -11.36 -1.70
N SER A 110 -4.60 -12.29 -1.01
CA SER A 110 -3.30 -12.84 -1.41
C SER A 110 -2.30 -11.77 -1.89
N MET A 111 -2.23 -10.63 -1.20
CA MET A 111 -1.64 -9.40 -1.75
C MET A 111 -0.18 -9.56 -2.21
N THR A 112 0.61 -10.37 -1.51
CA THR A 112 2.02 -10.64 -1.85
C THR A 112 2.21 -11.59 -3.03
N GLU A 113 1.13 -12.23 -3.49
CA GLU A 113 1.12 -13.15 -4.64
C GLU A 113 0.50 -12.49 -5.89
N LEU A 114 -0.01 -11.27 -5.76
CA LEU A 114 -0.55 -10.51 -6.88
C LEU A 114 0.56 -10.10 -7.84
N GLU A 115 0.24 -10.15 -9.13
CA GLU A 115 1.12 -9.69 -10.20
C GLU A 115 0.59 -8.35 -10.74
N SER A 116 1.47 -7.36 -10.89
CA SER A 116 1.09 -6.07 -11.47
C SER A 116 0.86 -6.23 -12.98
N THR A 117 -0.29 -5.79 -13.47
CA THR A 117 -0.65 -5.83 -14.90
C THR A 117 -0.50 -4.48 -15.58
N TYR A 118 -0.51 -3.40 -14.80
CA TYR A 118 -0.32 -2.04 -15.29
C TYR A 118 0.36 -1.19 -14.22
N VAL A 119 1.36 -0.41 -14.63
CA VAL A 119 2.11 0.51 -13.75
C VAL A 119 2.29 1.83 -14.49
N SER A 120 1.95 2.92 -13.81
CA SER A 120 2.11 4.30 -14.27
C SER A 120 2.35 5.22 -13.08
N ASP A 121 2.73 6.46 -13.34
CA ASP A 121 3.04 7.46 -12.30
C ASP A 121 1.91 7.68 -11.28
N THR A 122 0.65 7.45 -11.67
CA THR A 122 -0.52 7.73 -10.84
C THR A 122 -1.35 6.50 -10.50
N THR A 123 -1.14 5.38 -11.18
CA THR A 123 -2.02 4.20 -11.06
C THR A 123 -1.25 2.91 -11.24
N ILE A 124 -1.60 1.91 -10.43
CA ILE A 124 -1.08 0.54 -10.55
C ILE A 124 -2.25 -0.44 -10.43
N ASP A 125 -2.32 -1.41 -11.33
CA ASP A 125 -3.30 -2.49 -11.28
C ASP A 125 -2.63 -3.83 -11.02
N PHE A 126 -3.27 -4.63 -10.18
CA PHE A 126 -2.85 -5.96 -9.78
C PHE A 126 -3.97 -6.97 -10.04
N VAL A 127 -3.59 -8.16 -10.46
CA VAL A 127 -4.49 -9.31 -10.52
C VAL A 127 -3.80 -10.53 -9.94
N LEU A 128 -4.60 -11.51 -9.53
CA LEU A 128 -4.09 -12.85 -9.29
C LEU A 128 -4.14 -13.65 -10.62
N GLU A 129 -3.02 -13.71 -11.35
CA GLU A 129 -2.97 -14.46 -12.63
C GLU A 129 -2.89 -15.98 -12.43
N ARG A 130 -2.49 -16.42 -11.23
CA ARG A 130 -2.22 -17.83 -10.94
C ARG A 130 -3.38 -18.46 -10.19
N ASN A 131 -3.69 -19.68 -10.58
CA ASN A 131 -4.62 -20.50 -9.82
C ASN A 131 -3.95 -20.96 -8.52
N ILE A 132 -4.30 -20.34 -7.40
CA ILE A 132 -3.75 -20.70 -6.09
C ILE A 132 -4.62 -21.79 -5.43
N PRO A 133 -4.03 -22.83 -4.83
CA PRO A 133 -4.77 -23.96 -4.27
C PRO A 133 -5.84 -23.55 -3.24
N SER A 134 -5.58 -22.50 -2.45
CA SER A 134 -6.51 -21.97 -1.46
C SER A 134 -7.71 -21.26 -2.08
N PHE A 135 -7.61 -20.79 -3.33
CA PHE A 135 -8.63 -20.01 -4.03
C PHE A 135 -8.75 -20.38 -5.52
N PRO A 136 -9.07 -21.64 -5.86
CA PRO A 136 -9.13 -22.11 -7.24
C PRO A 136 -10.21 -21.35 -8.02
N GLY A 137 -9.79 -20.66 -9.08
CA GLY A 137 -10.68 -19.88 -9.94
C GLY A 137 -11.26 -18.62 -9.28
N ALA A 138 -10.69 -18.17 -8.16
CA ALA A 138 -11.05 -16.89 -7.59
C ALA A 138 -10.65 -15.72 -8.50
N ASP A 139 -11.49 -14.70 -8.50
CA ASP A 139 -11.20 -13.43 -9.17
C ASP A 139 -10.75 -12.43 -8.10
N ILE A 140 -9.45 -12.11 -8.10
CA ILE A 140 -8.85 -11.11 -7.21
C ILE A 140 -8.23 -10.01 -8.06
N TYR A 141 -8.73 -8.79 -7.86
CA TYR A 141 -8.23 -7.57 -8.49
C TYR A 141 -7.97 -6.52 -7.41
N LEU A 142 -6.88 -5.76 -7.57
CA LEU A 142 -6.55 -4.67 -6.68
C LEU A 142 -5.91 -3.52 -7.47
N GLY A 143 -6.47 -2.33 -7.36
CA GLY A 143 -6.02 -1.11 -8.01
C GLY A 143 -5.54 -0.08 -6.99
N LEU A 144 -4.43 0.59 -7.29
CA LEU A 144 -3.88 1.69 -6.51
C LEU A 144 -3.97 2.96 -7.36
N THR A 145 -4.45 4.04 -6.75
CA THR A 145 -4.39 5.38 -7.33
C THR A 145 -3.66 6.31 -6.38
N PHE A 146 -2.57 6.92 -6.84
CA PHE A 146 -1.81 7.91 -6.09
C PHE A 146 -2.47 9.29 -6.23
N ILE A 147 -2.85 9.89 -5.11
CA ILE A 147 -3.52 11.20 -5.05
C ILE A 147 -2.82 12.03 -3.98
N ASP A 148 -2.18 13.13 -4.41
CA ASP A 148 -1.34 13.98 -3.57
C ASP A 148 -0.29 13.14 -2.81
N ASP A 149 -0.35 13.14 -1.48
CA ASP A 149 0.56 12.40 -0.59
C ASP A 149 -0.09 11.10 -0.06
N SER A 150 -1.08 10.55 -0.77
CA SER A 150 -1.83 9.35 -0.35
C SER A 150 -1.99 8.37 -1.50
N VAL A 151 -2.32 7.13 -1.15
CA VAL A 151 -2.67 6.08 -2.10
C VAL A 151 -4.05 5.53 -1.75
N HIS A 152 -4.94 5.55 -2.74
CA HIS A 152 -6.25 4.93 -2.65
C HIS A 152 -6.15 3.50 -3.18
N LEU A 153 -6.50 2.52 -2.36
CA LEU A 153 -6.63 1.11 -2.71
C LEU A 153 -8.10 0.79 -2.94
N ILE A 154 -8.42 0.29 -4.12
CA ILE A 154 -9.70 -0.35 -4.44
C ILE A 154 -9.41 -1.82 -4.74
N GLY A 155 -10.19 -2.73 -4.19
CA GLY A 155 -9.99 -4.16 -4.46
C GLY A 155 -11.28 -4.94 -4.49
N HIS A 156 -11.26 -6.05 -5.21
CA HIS A 156 -12.35 -7.00 -5.27
C HIS A 156 -11.82 -8.42 -5.15
N PHE A 157 -12.50 -9.23 -4.34
CA PHE A 157 -12.28 -10.66 -4.25
C PHE A 157 -13.64 -11.36 -4.35
N GLY A 158 -13.80 -12.23 -5.34
CA GLY A 158 -15.00 -13.03 -5.55
C GLY A 158 -14.69 -14.52 -5.63
N MET A 159 -15.44 -15.32 -4.87
CA MET A 159 -15.39 -16.77 -4.99
C MET A 159 -16.25 -17.26 -6.17
N PRO A 160 -15.79 -18.24 -6.95
CA PRO A 160 -16.49 -18.72 -8.15
C PRO A 160 -17.65 -19.68 -7.83
N MET A 161 -18.56 -19.30 -6.93
CA MET A 161 -19.72 -20.10 -6.54
C MET A 161 -20.96 -19.23 -6.28
N ALA A 162 -22.16 -19.81 -6.46
CA ALA A 162 -23.43 -19.08 -6.44
C ALA A 162 -23.69 -18.30 -5.13
N ASP A 163 -23.37 -18.90 -3.99
CA ASP A 163 -23.52 -18.31 -2.66
C ASP A 163 -22.16 -17.92 -2.04
N GLY A 164 -21.17 -17.69 -2.90
CA GLY A 164 -19.81 -17.36 -2.48
C GLY A 164 -19.71 -16.04 -1.73
N TYR A 165 -18.62 -15.87 -1.00
CA TYR A 165 -18.31 -14.60 -0.39
C TYR A 165 -17.71 -13.64 -1.43
N TRP A 166 -18.14 -12.39 -1.34
CA TRP A 166 -17.67 -11.28 -2.16
C TRP A 166 -17.18 -10.16 -1.27
N TYR A 167 -15.96 -9.70 -1.51
CA TYR A 167 -15.31 -8.67 -0.72
C TYR A 167 -14.97 -7.49 -1.63
N SER A 168 -15.29 -6.29 -1.17
CA SER A 168 -14.92 -5.03 -1.81
C SER A 168 -14.11 -4.20 -0.83
N LEU A 169 -12.89 -3.87 -1.22
CA LEU A 169 -11.95 -3.03 -0.49
C LEU A 169 -12.02 -1.60 -1.03
N ASP A 170 -12.16 -0.63 -0.13
CA ASP A 170 -12.01 0.80 -0.41
C ASP A 170 -11.26 1.45 0.76
N ALA A 171 -9.99 1.78 0.55
CA ALA A 171 -9.11 2.26 1.60
C ALA A 171 -8.13 3.32 1.10
N VAL A 172 -7.67 4.16 2.02
CA VAL A 172 -6.68 5.21 1.80
C VAL A 172 -5.52 4.99 2.75
N ALA A 173 -4.32 4.99 2.22
CA ALA A 173 -3.10 4.92 3.01
C ALA A 173 -2.18 6.11 2.71
N VAL A 174 -1.37 6.48 3.68
CA VAL A 174 -0.37 7.54 3.55
C VAL A 174 1.01 6.94 3.76
N PRO A 175 2.05 7.44 3.08
CA PRO A 175 3.40 6.96 3.34
C PRO A 175 3.72 7.19 4.81
N GLU A 176 4.26 6.17 5.48
CA GLU A 176 4.80 6.37 6.82
C GLU A 176 5.77 7.55 6.77
N PRO A 177 5.71 8.47 7.74
CA PRO A 177 6.68 9.55 7.80
C PRO A 177 8.06 8.90 7.86
N ALA A 178 8.87 9.12 6.82
CA ALA A 178 10.20 8.57 6.74
C ALA A 178 10.92 8.88 8.06
N THR A 179 11.10 7.85 8.89
CA THR A 179 12.06 7.95 9.98
C THR A 179 13.38 8.08 9.25
N LEU A 180 13.89 9.31 9.14
CA LEU A 180 15.20 9.63 8.56
C LEU A 180 16.27 8.90 9.37
N ILE A 181 16.49 7.63 9.08
CA ILE A 181 17.70 6.93 9.49
C ILE A 181 18.76 7.45 8.52
N LEU A 182 19.44 8.53 8.92
CA LEU A 182 20.70 8.91 8.29
C LEU A 182 21.66 7.73 8.45
N PHE A 183 21.75 6.88 7.43
CA PHE A 183 22.98 6.15 7.19
C PHE A 183 24.02 7.17 6.73
N LEU A 184 24.66 7.81 7.71
CA LEU A 184 25.89 8.57 7.51
C LEU A 184 26.95 7.58 7.03
N VAL A 185 27.03 7.37 5.72
CA VAL A 185 28.23 6.82 5.09
C VAL A 185 29.31 7.91 5.20
N GLY A 186 30.08 7.86 6.29
CA GLY A 186 31.46 8.33 6.34
C GLY A 186 31.74 9.82 6.07
N LEU A 187 31.11 10.74 6.82
CA LEU A 187 31.67 12.10 6.97
C LEU A 187 32.04 12.38 8.44
N PRO A 188 33.29 12.81 8.74
CA PRO A 188 33.68 13.12 10.10
C PRO A 188 32.89 14.34 10.59
N ILE A 189 32.23 14.19 11.73
CA ILE A 189 31.57 15.26 12.47
C ILE A 189 32.63 16.30 12.85
N VAL A 190 32.69 17.41 12.12
CA VAL A 190 33.39 18.61 12.58
C VAL A 190 32.45 19.33 13.55
N ASN A 191 32.66 19.10 14.84
CA ASN A 191 32.02 19.84 15.92
C ASN A 191 32.39 21.33 15.81
N TYR A 192 31.48 22.15 15.27
CA TYR A 192 31.61 23.61 15.36
C TYR A 192 31.02 24.09 16.71
N ILE A 193 31.78 23.90 17.79
CA ILE A 193 31.49 24.56 19.07
C ILE A 193 31.87 26.03 18.94
N ASN A 194 30.85 26.88 18.91
CA ASN A 194 30.96 28.34 18.93
C ASN A 194 31.62 28.81 20.24
N ARG A 195 32.95 28.98 20.22
CA ARG A 195 33.72 29.61 21.29
C ARG A 195 33.66 31.13 21.12
N ARG A 196 32.57 31.77 21.55
CA ARG A 196 32.61 33.22 21.84
C ARG A 196 33.26 33.42 23.21
N ARG A 197 34.55 33.79 23.19
CA ARG A 197 35.15 34.63 24.24
C ARG A 197 34.73 36.09 24.02
N ARG A 198 34.57 36.81 25.14
CA ARG A 198 34.74 38.25 25.40
C ARG A 198 33.66 38.65 26.42
N ASP A 199 33.94 39.26 27.56
CA ASP A 199 35.15 39.79 28.19
C ASP A 199 34.95 39.72 29.71
#